data_AF-A0A4Y3FM48-F1
#
_entry.id   AF-A0A4Y3FM48-F1
#
_cell.length_a   1.000
_cell.length_b   1.000
_cell.length_c   1.000
_cell.angle_alpha   90.00
_cell.angle_beta   90.00
_cell.angle_gamma   90.00
#
_symmetry.space_group_name_H-M   'P 1'
#
loop_
_entity.id
_entity.type
_entity.pdbx_description
1 polymer ?
#
loop_
_entity_poly.entity_id
_entity_poly.type
_entity_poly.pdbx_seq_one_letter_code
_entity_poly.pdbx_strand_id
1 'polypeptide(L)'
;MIVDAHCHLGGPDMGDKVEQSLQGLIKRMDDCKVDKAVAFPFNDENAGVSFFRSNSFIADAQKESKGRIIGFARLDPHAREKAILEAKRCVEMLNLRGFKLHPTAQNFFPDHPIVLKIIKFATRYDIPVIFDNGKHESQNTEIAELAKKAPEAKIILAHMRGEGFIEACEEVHNLYLGTVKAKVDDIVKSVDTLGADRIIAGSDSPYASMYFEMVDKFEQIDTLSDEEKEKIRGKNIAGLLNLQL
;
A
#
# COMPACT_ATOMS: atom_id res chain seq x y z
N MET A 1 -13.00 -6.20 -12.07
CA MET A 1 -11.61 -5.72 -12.13
C MET A 1 -10.89 -6.11 -10.85
N ILE A 2 -9.76 -6.80 -10.94
CA ILE A 2 -8.89 -7.18 -9.82
C ILE A 2 -7.71 -6.20 -9.79
N VAL A 3 -7.48 -5.60 -8.62
CA VAL A 3 -6.37 -4.68 -8.39
C VAL A 3 -5.57 -5.16 -7.19
N ASP A 4 -4.31 -5.53 -7.43
CA ASP A 4 -3.38 -5.82 -6.34
C ASP A 4 -2.87 -4.51 -5.74
N ALA A 5 -3.23 -4.20 -4.50
CA ALA A 5 -2.92 -2.92 -3.87
C ALA A 5 -1.51 -2.84 -3.25
N HIS A 6 -0.71 -3.91 -3.30
CA HIS A 6 0.61 -3.93 -2.66
C HIS A 6 1.57 -4.83 -3.44
N CYS A 7 2.36 -4.22 -4.32
CA CYS A 7 3.49 -4.86 -4.99
C CYS A 7 4.76 -4.02 -4.84
N HIS A 8 5.90 -4.70 -4.85
CA HIS A 8 7.22 -4.09 -4.93
C HIS A 8 7.78 -4.20 -6.35
N LEU A 9 8.53 -3.18 -6.76
CA LEU A 9 9.10 -3.10 -8.10
C LEU A 9 10.45 -2.37 -8.07
N GLY A 10 11.45 -2.90 -8.78
CA GLY A 10 12.83 -2.41 -8.73
C GLY A 10 13.70 -3.26 -7.81
N GLY A 11 14.44 -2.63 -6.92
CA GLY A 11 15.41 -3.28 -6.04
C GLY A 11 16.86 -3.17 -6.52
N PRO A 12 17.79 -3.92 -5.92
CA PRO A 12 17.54 -4.89 -4.85
C PRO A 12 17.17 -4.24 -3.51
N ASP A 13 16.34 -4.92 -2.72
CA ASP A 13 16.06 -4.54 -1.34
C ASP A 13 17.32 -4.62 -0.47
N MET A 14 17.52 -3.65 0.43
CA MET A 14 18.68 -3.61 1.32
C MET A 14 18.83 -4.85 2.22
N GLY A 15 17.73 -5.50 2.61
CA GLY A 15 17.73 -6.65 3.51
C GLY A 15 18.05 -7.96 2.80
N ASP A 16 17.05 -8.50 2.10
CA ASP A 16 17.09 -9.85 1.53
C ASP A 16 17.53 -9.90 0.06
N LYS A 17 17.91 -8.74 -0.50
CA LYS A 17 18.41 -8.58 -1.87
C LYS A 17 17.41 -8.98 -2.95
N VAL A 18 16.14 -9.08 -2.60
CA VAL A 18 15.08 -9.39 -3.55
C VAL A 18 14.88 -8.20 -4.50
N GLU A 19 14.61 -8.52 -5.76
CA GLU A 19 14.32 -7.56 -6.81
C GLU A 19 13.19 -8.06 -7.70
N GLN A 20 12.54 -7.14 -8.41
CA GLN A 20 11.47 -7.46 -9.35
C GLN A 20 11.49 -6.52 -10.53
N SER A 21 11.56 -7.08 -11.74
CA SER A 21 11.43 -6.33 -12.99
C SER A 21 9.96 -6.08 -13.34
N LEU A 22 9.70 -5.05 -14.16
CA LEU A 22 8.36 -4.76 -14.66
C LEU A 22 7.78 -5.97 -15.40
N GLN A 23 8.56 -6.59 -16.29
CA GLN A 23 8.11 -7.75 -17.04
C GLN A 23 7.81 -8.95 -16.13
N GLY A 24 8.58 -9.13 -15.06
CA GLY A 24 8.32 -10.14 -14.04
C GLY A 24 7.00 -9.89 -13.29
N LEU A 25 6.72 -8.63 -12.92
CA LEU A 25 5.44 -8.26 -12.32
C LEU A 25 4.25 -8.47 -13.27
N ILE A 26 4.35 -7.96 -14.50
CA ILE A 26 3.30 -8.12 -15.52
C ILE A 26 3.01 -9.60 -15.78
N LYS A 27 4.04 -10.44 -15.90
CA LYS A 27 3.84 -11.88 -16.07
C LYS A 27 3.04 -12.49 -14.91
N ARG A 28 3.39 -12.17 -13.65
CA ARG A 28 2.65 -12.66 -12.48
C ARG A 28 1.20 -12.18 -12.48
N MET A 29 0.98 -10.92 -12.84
CA MET A 29 -0.35 -10.35 -12.97
C MET A 29 -1.18 -11.10 -14.01
N ASP A 30 -0.61 -11.36 -15.19
CA ASP A 30 -1.29 -12.09 -16.27
C ASP A 30 -1.60 -13.54 -15.86
N ASP A 31 -0.65 -14.24 -15.23
CA ASP A 31 -0.84 -15.61 -14.71
C ASP A 31 -1.98 -15.67 -13.67
N CYS A 32 -2.19 -14.58 -12.90
CA CYS A 32 -3.20 -14.50 -11.83
C CYS A 32 -4.47 -13.72 -12.23
N LYS A 33 -4.58 -13.27 -13.49
CA LYS A 33 -5.67 -12.41 -14.00
C LYS A 33 -5.86 -11.11 -13.18
N VAL A 34 -4.77 -10.54 -12.69
CA VAL A 34 -4.75 -9.22 -12.03
C VAL A 34 -4.71 -8.12 -13.11
N ASP A 35 -5.73 -7.28 -13.13
CA ASP A 35 -5.87 -6.23 -14.15
C ASP A 35 -4.89 -5.08 -13.92
N LYS A 36 -4.72 -4.67 -12.66
CA LYS A 36 -3.82 -3.57 -12.27
C LYS A 36 -3.08 -3.89 -10.97
N ALA A 37 -1.89 -3.31 -10.80
CA ALA A 37 -1.14 -3.41 -9.56
C ALA A 37 -0.67 -2.04 -9.08
N VAL A 38 -0.87 -1.74 -7.81
CA VAL A 38 -0.17 -0.66 -7.12
C VAL A 38 1.25 -1.13 -6.85
N ALA A 39 2.24 -0.40 -7.37
CA ALA A 39 3.64 -0.74 -7.22
C ALA A 39 4.44 0.42 -6.62
N PHE A 40 5.33 0.12 -5.70
CA PHE A 40 6.25 1.07 -5.09
C PHE A 40 7.65 0.46 -4.91
N PRO A 41 8.69 1.28 -4.66
CA PRO A 41 10.04 0.76 -4.46
C PRO A 41 10.17 -0.23 -3.30
N PHE A 42 11.19 -1.11 -3.35
CA PHE A 42 11.69 -1.79 -2.16
C PHE A 42 12.42 -0.80 -1.25
N ASN A 43 13.04 -1.28 -0.16
CA ASN A 43 13.97 -0.45 0.60
C ASN A 43 15.32 -0.44 -0.15
N ASP A 44 15.32 0.11 -1.37
CA ASP A 44 16.39 -0.08 -2.34
C ASP A 44 17.76 0.42 -1.84
N GLU A 45 18.82 -0.34 -2.10
CA GLU A 45 20.20 0.06 -1.78
C GLU A 45 20.61 1.39 -2.44
N ASN A 46 20.12 1.61 -3.66
CA ASN A 46 20.51 2.74 -4.50
C ASN A 46 19.39 3.77 -4.67
N ALA A 47 18.48 3.85 -3.70
CA ALA A 47 17.26 4.65 -3.76
C ALA A 47 17.46 6.15 -4.08
N GLY A 48 18.61 6.71 -3.71
CA GLY A 48 18.83 8.15 -3.72
C GLY A 48 18.15 8.83 -2.54
N VAL A 49 18.33 10.14 -2.40
CA VAL A 49 17.76 10.90 -1.27
C VAL A 49 16.24 10.80 -1.31
N SER A 50 15.63 10.30 -0.22
CA SER A 50 14.19 10.05 -0.14
C SER A 50 13.64 9.24 -1.32
N PHE A 51 14.37 8.23 -1.80
CA PHE A 51 13.96 7.37 -2.91
C PHE A 51 13.83 8.07 -4.27
N PHE A 52 14.47 9.22 -4.47
CA PHE A 52 14.43 9.97 -5.74
C PHE A 52 14.65 9.10 -7.00
N ARG A 53 15.65 8.21 -6.98
CA ARG A 53 15.97 7.35 -8.13
C ARG A 53 14.92 6.25 -8.29
N SER A 54 14.59 5.54 -7.21
CA SER A 54 13.61 4.45 -7.28
C SER A 54 12.20 4.94 -7.63
N ASN A 55 11.77 6.10 -7.12
CA ASN A 55 10.49 6.70 -7.49
C ASN A 55 10.45 7.10 -8.98
N SER A 56 11.58 7.53 -9.55
CA SER A 56 11.68 7.81 -10.99
C SER A 56 11.56 6.52 -11.81
N PHE A 57 12.20 5.44 -11.35
CA PHE A 57 12.04 4.12 -11.95
C PHE A 57 10.58 3.62 -11.93
N ILE A 58 9.87 3.79 -10.80
CA ILE A 58 8.44 3.47 -10.71
C ILE A 58 7.61 4.28 -11.70
N ALA A 59 7.91 5.57 -11.86
CA ALA A 59 7.20 6.42 -12.81
C ALA A 59 7.43 5.99 -14.27
N ASP A 60 8.65 5.55 -14.61
CA ASP A 60 8.95 5.03 -15.93
C ASP A 60 8.26 3.69 -16.18
N ALA A 61 8.27 2.78 -15.19
CA ALA A 61 7.54 1.53 -15.26
C ALA A 61 6.01 1.72 -15.38
N GLN A 62 5.45 2.71 -14.68
CA GLN A 62 4.04 3.11 -14.81
C GLN A 62 3.72 3.48 -16.27
N LYS A 63 4.55 4.31 -16.92
CA LYS A 63 4.38 4.71 -18.32
C LYS A 63 4.51 3.52 -19.27
N GLU A 64 5.55 2.71 -19.10
CA GLU A 64 5.82 1.54 -19.95
C GLU A 64 4.70 0.51 -19.87
N SER A 65 4.10 0.34 -18.69
CA SER A 65 3.01 -0.61 -18.46
C SER A 65 1.66 -0.24 -19.12
N LYS A 66 1.56 0.95 -19.72
CA LYS A 66 0.33 1.47 -20.35
C LYS A 66 -0.90 1.40 -19.43
N GLY A 67 -0.70 1.72 -18.15
CA GLY A 67 -1.76 1.80 -17.15
C GLY A 67 -2.10 0.50 -16.43
N ARG A 68 -1.30 -0.57 -16.60
CA ARG A 68 -1.36 -1.79 -15.76
C ARG A 68 -0.73 -1.55 -14.37
N ILE A 69 0.31 -0.73 -14.29
CA ILE A 69 0.95 -0.33 -13.02
C ILE A 69 0.46 1.04 -12.58
N ILE A 70 0.14 1.15 -11.30
CA ILE A 70 -0.18 2.40 -10.61
C ILE A 70 0.95 2.66 -9.61
N GLY A 71 1.80 3.62 -9.94
CA GLY A 71 3.00 3.89 -9.17
C GLY A 71 2.69 4.69 -7.90
N PHE A 72 3.20 4.21 -6.77
CA PHE A 72 3.25 4.94 -5.50
C PHE A 72 4.70 5.33 -5.21
N ALA A 73 4.90 6.50 -4.62
CA ALA A 73 6.22 6.93 -4.20
C ALA A 73 6.54 6.38 -2.81
N ARG A 74 7.74 5.85 -2.61
CA ARG A 74 8.26 5.62 -1.26
C ARG A 74 8.96 6.90 -0.80
N LEU A 75 8.75 7.28 0.45
CA LEU A 75 9.33 8.50 1.01
C LEU A 75 10.17 8.18 2.24
N ASP A 76 11.15 9.03 2.54
CA ASP A 76 11.98 8.92 3.73
C ASP A 76 11.74 10.07 4.72
N PRO A 77 11.02 9.84 5.83
CA PRO A 77 10.84 10.81 6.90
C PRO A 77 12.13 11.43 7.44
N HIS A 78 13.27 10.71 7.43
CA HIS A 78 14.56 11.24 7.88
C HIS A 78 15.09 12.34 6.97
N ALA A 79 14.67 12.37 5.70
CA ALA A 79 15.02 13.42 4.75
C ALA A 79 14.29 14.76 5.03
N ARG A 80 13.37 14.79 6.01
CA ARG A 80 12.64 15.99 6.47
C ARG A 80 11.98 16.73 5.30
N GLU A 81 12.27 18.02 5.13
CA GLU A 81 11.68 18.84 4.06
C GLU A 81 12.02 18.31 2.65
N LYS A 82 13.14 17.57 2.48
CA LYS A 82 13.43 16.91 1.20
C LYS A 82 12.43 15.80 0.88
N ALA A 83 11.85 15.15 1.88
CA ALA A 83 10.76 14.18 1.67
C ALA A 83 9.51 14.87 1.11
N ILE A 84 9.21 16.09 1.55
CA ILE A 84 8.08 16.88 1.04
C ILE A 84 8.35 17.37 -0.39
N LEU A 85 9.58 17.78 -0.70
CA LEU A 85 9.98 18.14 -2.07
C LEU A 85 9.86 16.93 -3.00
N GLU A 86 10.27 15.75 -2.54
CA GLU A 86 10.17 14.53 -3.32
C GLU A 86 8.71 14.08 -3.49
N ALA A 87 7.89 14.17 -2.44
CA ALA A 87 6.45 13.93 -2.52
C ALA A 87 5.80 14.83 -3.58
N LYS A 88 6.14 16.12 -3.58
CA LYS A 88 5.68 17.08 -4.58
C LYS A 88 6.10 16.70 -5.99
N ARG A 89 7.38 16.39 -6.21
CA ARG A 89 7.88 15.94 -7.51
C ARG A 89 7.15 14.68 -8.01
N CYS A 90 6.96 13.71 -7.13
CA CYS A 90 6.30 12.45 -7.45
C CYS A 90 4.86 12.64 -7.92
N VAL A 91 4.10 13.51 -7.26
CA VAL A 91 2.70 13.75 -7.62
C VAL A 91 2.60 14.69 -8.83
N GLU A 92 3.27 15.84 -8.81
CA GLU A 92 3.07 16.90 -9.81
C GLU A 92 3.80 16.65 -11.14
N MET A 93 4.94 15.96 -11.09
CA MET A 93 5.78 15.76 -12.29
C MET A 93 5.78 14.32 -12.78
N LEU A 94 5.71 13.36 -11.85
CA LEU A 94 5.76 11.93 -12.19
C LEU A 94 4.38 11.28 -12.26
N ASN A 95 3.32 11.96 -11.81
CA ASN A 95 1.95 11.45 -11.76
C ASN A 95 1.84 10.13 -10.95
N LEU A 96 2.63 9.99 -9.88
CA LEU A 96 2.48 8.90 -8.91
C LEU A 96 1.24 9.16 -8.05
N ARG A 97 0.54 8.08 -7.69
CA ARG A 97 -0.86 8.13 -7.23
C ARG A 97 -1.05 7.78 -5.76
N GLY A 98 0.03 7.73 -4.98
CA GLY A 98 -0.02 7.45 -3.54
C GLY A 98 1.39 7.36 -2.95
N PHE A 99 1.46 7.17 -1.63
CA PHE A 99 2.74 7.06 -0.92
C PHE A 99 2.85 5.77 -0.11
N LYS A 100 4.06 5.20 -0.07
CA LYS A 100 4.45 4.10 0.82
C LYS A 100 5.36 4.62 1.93
N LEU A 101 5.01 4.28 3.16
CA LEU A 101 5.80 4.50 4.36
C LEU A 101 6.10 3.17 5.03
N HIS A 102 7.35 2.97 5.43
CA HIS A 102 7.78 1.75 6.11
C HIS A 102 8.59 2.09 7.37
N PRO A 103 7.90 2.33 8.51
CA PRO A 103 8.54 2.75 9.76
C PRO A 103 9.67 1.82 10.20
N THR A 104 9.46 0.50 10.27
CA THR A 104 10.51 -0.45 10.69
C THR A 104 11.72 -0.49 9.76
N ALA A 105 11.53 -0.59 8.43
CA ALA A 105 12.64 -0.69 7.49
C ALA A 105 13.47 0.60 7.38
N GLN A 106 12.90 1.74 7.78
CA GLN A 106 13.54 3.06 7.73
C GLN A 106 13.78 3.64 9.14
N ASN A 107 13.54 2.86 10.19
CA ASN A 107 13.73 3.22 11.60
C ASN A 107 13.18 4.62 11.96
N PHE A 108 11.89 4.84 11.76
CA PHE A 108 11.18 6.04 12.22
C PHE A 108 9.86 5.65 12.89
N PHE A 109 9.29 6.54 13.71
CA PHE A 109 7.99 6.33 14.36
C PHE A 109 6.89 7.21 13.73
N PRO A 110 5.63 6.74 13.66
CA PRO A 110 4.49 7.48 13.12
C PRO A 110 4.20 8.83 13.78
N ASP A 111 4.55 8.98 15.06
CA ASP A 111 4.31 10.19 15.84
C ASP A 111 5.18 11.40 15.44
N HIS A 112 6.26 11.16 14.67
CA HIS A 112 7.16 12.22 14.25
C HIS A 112 6.43 13.25 13.35
N PRO A 113 6.56 14.57 13.58
CA PRO A 113 5.77 15.59 12.89
C PRO A 113 5.85 15.58 11.37
N ILE A 114 6.98 15.12 10.81
CA ILE A 114 7.15 15.01 9.34
C ILE A 114 6.17 14.00 8.73
N VAL A 115 5.79 12.94 9.45
CA VAL A 115 4.88 11.90 8.96
C VAL A 115 3.49 12.51 8.78
N LEU A 116 3.02 13.28 9.76
CA LEU A 116 1.76 14.03 9.63
C LEU A 116 1.81 15.04 8.48
N LYS A 117 2.95 15.72 8.26
CA LYS A 117 3.11 16.62 7.10
C LYS A 117 2.98 15.86 5.77
N ILE A 118 3.57 14.66 5.66
CA ILE A 118 3.45 13.80 4.47
C ILE A 118 1.99 13.39 4.25
N ILE A 119 1.29 12.97 5.30
CA ILE A 119 -0.13 12.58 5.21
C ILE A 119 -0.99 13.76 4.77
N LYS A 120 -0.85 14.92 5.42
CA LYS A 120 -1.58 16.14 5.02
C LYS A 120 -1.21 16.59 3.61
N PHE A 121 0.01 16.32 3.14
CA PHE A 121 0.36 16.52 1.74
C PHE A 121 -0.49 15.62 0.85
N ALA A 122 -0.52 14.30 1.12
CA ALA A 122 -1.28 13.31 0.34
C ALA A 122 -2.78 13.66 0.27
N THR A 123 -3.38 14.07 1.40
CA THR A 123 -4.77 14.51 1.49
C THR A 123 -5.11 15.63 0.50
N ARG A 124 -4.22 16.61 0.30
CA ARG A 124 -4.47 17.74 -0.62
C ARG A 124 -4.56 17.32 -2.09
N TYR A 125 -3.98 16.18 -2.45
CA TYR A 125 -4.05 15.61 -3.80
C TYR A 125 -5.02 14.43 -3.88
N ASP A 126 -5.78 14.16 -2.80
CA ASP A 126 -6.75 13.07 -2.72
C ASP A 126 -6.13 11.67 -2.99
N ILE A 127 -4.87 11.46 -2.61
CA ILE A 127 -4.14 10.19 -2.81
C ILE A 127 -3.92 9.45 -1.49
N PRO A 128 -3.89 8.10 -1.51
CA PRO A 128 -3.70 7.30 -0.31
C PRO A 128 -2.24 7.20 0.15
N VAL A 129 -2.08 6.91 1.45
CA VAL A 129 -0.80 6.56 2.08
C VAL A 129 -0.89 5.15 2.67
N ILE A 130 -0.04 4.24 2.21
CA ILE A 130 0.06 2.88 2.73
C ILE A 130 1.23 2.75 3.72
N PHE A 131 0.96 2.18 4.88
CA PHE A 131 1.94 1.93 5.94
C PHE A 131 2.29 0.45 6.00
N ASP A 132 3.58 0.14 6.14
CA ASP A 132 3.95 -1.14 6.76
C ASP A 132 3.68 -1.07 8.27
N ASN A 133 2.77 -1.88 8.79
CA ASN A 133 2.27 -1.81 10.17
C ASN A 133 2.46 -3.11 10.95
N GLY A 134 2.20 -3.05 12.25
CA GLY A 134 2.10 -4.20 13.15
C GLY A 134 3.42 -4.60 13.82
N LYS A 135 4.43 -3.74 13.82
CA LYS A 135 5.73 -3.93 14.49
C LYS A 135 5.98 -2.83 15.52
N HIS A 136 7.11 -2.92 16.23
CA HIS A 136 7.46 -1.96 17.30
C HIS A 136 7.45 -0.50 16.83
N GLU A 137 8.06 -0.21 15.67
CA GLU A 137 8.09 1.15 15.10
C GLU A 137 6.81 1.51 14.34
N SER A 138 5.83 0.60 14.22
CA SER A 138 4.64 0.76 13.37
C SER A 138 3.37 0.21 14.01
N GLN A 139 3.19 0.47 15.31
CA GLN A 139 2.02 0.02 16.05
C GLN A 139 0.72 0.58 15.45
N ASN A 140 -0.32 -0.26 15.40
CA ASN A 140 -1.59 0.12 14.77
C ASN A 140 -2.25 1.32 15.47
N THR A 141 -2.15 1.38 16.80
CA THR A 141 -2.67 2.47 17.63
C THR A 141 -1.98 3.80 17.33
N GLU A 142 -0.66 3.81 17.11
CA GLU A 142 0.08 5.04 16.77
C GLU A 142 -0.32 5.57 15.38
N ILE A 143 -0.52 4.67 14.42
CA ILE A 143 -1.01 5.04 13.08
C ILE A 143 -2.47 5.53 13.15
N ALA A 144 -3.30 4.94 14.02
CA ALA A 144 -4.67 5.42 14.27
C ALA A 144 -4.69 6.82 14.88
N GLU A 145 -3.84 7.12 15.87
CA GLU A 145 -3.70 8.46 16.44
C GLU A 145 -3.24 9.50 15.40
N LEU A 146 -2.43 9.07 14.44
CA LEU A 146 -2.03 9.91 13.31
C LEU A 146 -3.20 10.16 12.34
N ALA A 147 -3.99 9.13 12.05
CA ALA A 147 -5.17 9.20 11.20
C ALA A 147 -6.25 10.13 11.79
N LYS A 148 -6.48 10.10 13.11
CA LYS A 148 -7.36 11.03 13.84
C LYS A 148 -6.95 12.51 13.64
N LYS A 149 -5.65 12.80 13.44
CA LYS A 149 -5.12 14.17 13.19
C LYS A 149 -5.26 14.63 11.74
N ALA A 150 -5.69 13.75 10.82
CA ALA A 150 -5.89 14.02 9.42
C ALA A 150 -7.12 13.25 8.89
N PRO A 151 -8.35 13.60 9.33
CA PRO A 151 -9.57 12.81 9.08
C PRO A 151 -9.90 12.62 7.59
N GLU A 152 -9.50 13.55 6.72
CA GLU A 152 -9.70 13.47 5.27
C GLU A 152 -8.66 12.58 4.55
N ALA A 153 -7.64 12.09 5.26
CA ALA A 153 -6.61 11.25 4.64
C ALA A 153 -7.12 9.84 4.34
N LYS A 154 -6.67 9.22 3.25
CA LYS A 154 -6.92 7.81 2.95
C LYS A 154 -5.70 7.00 3.40
N ILE A 155 -5.78 6.31 4.54
CA ILE A 155 -4.62 5.60 5.10
C ILE A 155 -4.86 4.09 5.08
N ILE A 156 -3.90 3.33 4.56
CA ILE A 156 -3.99 1.86 4.44
C ILE A 156 -2.94 1.23 5.35
N LEU A 157 -3.38 0.37 6.27
CA LEU A 157 -2.49 -0.53 7.01
C LEU A 157 -2.23 -1.73 6.11
N ALA A 158 -1.00 -1.96 5.65
CA ALA A 158 -0.71 -2.99 4.66
C ALA A 158 -1.05 -4.42 5.13
N HIS A 159 -0.95 -4.69 6.44
CA HIS A 159 -1.06 -6.03 7.01
C HIS A 159 -2.07 -6.09 8.16
N MET A 160 -2.66 -7.26 8.37
CA MET A 160 -3.39 -7.63 9.60
C MET A 160 -2.40 -8.20 10.62
N ARG A 161 -1.53 -7.34 11.17
CA ARG A 161 -0.44 -7.71 12.09
C ARG A 161 -0.36 -6.77 13.28
N GLY A 162 0.30 -7.23 14.34
CA GLY A 162 0.37 -6.52 15.61
C GLY A 162 -0.97 -6.58 16.35
N GLU A 163 -0.99 -6.06 17.57
CA GLU A 163 -2.22 -6.00 18.37
C GLU A 163 -3.16 -4.90 17.86
N GLY A 164 -4.46 -5.08 18.04
CA GLY A 164 -5.45 -4.02 17.88
C GLY A 164 -5.68 -3.53 16.43
N PHE A 165 -5.39 -4.33 15.39
CA PHE A 165 -5.53 -3.85 14.01
C PHE A 165 -6.99 -3.62 13.59
N ILE A 166 -7.93 -4.46 14.06
CA ILE A 166 -9.37 -4.27 13.76
C ILE A 166 -9.88 -3.06 14.51
N GLU A 167 -9.58 -2.99 15.80
CA GLU A 167 -9.99 -1.92 16.73
C GLU A 167 -9.48 -0.56 16.27
N ALA A 168 -8.22 -0.48 15.80
CA ALA A 168 -7.66 0.73 15.21
C ALA A 168 -8.48 1.26 14.02
N CYS A 169 -9.00 0.36 13.18
CA CYS A 169 -9.83 0.71 12.02
C CYS A 169 -11.29 0.96 12.38
N GLU A 170 -11.80 0.32 13.44
CA GLU A 170 -13.14 0.54 13.98
C GLU A 170 -13.26 1.95 14.58
N GLU A 171 -12.27 2.37 15.38
CA GLU A 171 -12.24 3.70 16.00
C GLU A 171 -12.07 4.85 14.99
N VAL A 172 -11.47 4.59 13.82
CA VAL A 172 -11.05 5.63 12.88
C VAL A 172 -11.51 5.33 11.47
N HIS A 173 -12.48 6.12 10.99
CA HIS A 173 -13.18 5.88 9.72
C HIS A 173 -12.32 6.01 8.44
N ASN A 174 -11.14 6.61 8.54
CA ASN A 174 -10.28 6.90 7.40
C ASN A 174 -9.06 5.95 7.29
N LEU A 175 -9.10 4.85 8.05
CA LEU A 175 -8.14 3.73 7.95
C LEU A 175 -8.71 2.53 7.18
N TYR A 176 -7.90 1.87 6.37
CA TYR A 176 -8.28 0.66 5.62
C TYR A 176 -7.33 -0.48 5.99
N LEU A 177 -7.83 -1.72 6.06
CA LEU A 177 -7.01 -2.90 6.37
C LEU A 177 -6.58 -3.66 5.13
N GLY A 178 -5.29 -3.89 5.00
CA GLY A 178 -4.65 -4.66 3.95
C GLY A 178 -4.56 -6.14 4.31
N THR A 179 -4.88 -7.02 3.36
CA THR A 179 -4.91 -8.47 3.59
C THR A 179 -3.57 -9.18 3.36
N VAL A 180 -2.48 -8.43 3.17
CA VAL A 180 -1.16 -8.98 2.86
C VAL A 180 -0.77 -10.01 3.91
N LYS A 181 -0.59 -11.26 3.47
CA LYS A 181 -0.21 -12.42 4.31
C LYS A 181 -1.13 -12.62 5.52
N ALA A 182 -2.35 -12.08 5.48
CA ALA A 182 -3.36 -12.28 6.51
C ALA A 182 -3.95 -13.69 6.43
N LYS A 183 -4.35 -14.24 7.58
CA LYS A 183 -5.09 -15.50 7.66
C LYS A 183 -6.53 -15.27 7.21
N VAL A 184 -7.16 -16.29 6.63
CA VAL A 184 -8.57 -16.25 6.21
C VAL A 184 -9.49 -15.85 7.37
N ASP A 185 -9.32 -16.45 8.54
CA ASP A 185 -10.14 -16.13 9.72
C ASP A 185 -10.04 -14.65 10.14
N ASP A 186 -8.86 -14.03 10.02
CA ASP A 186 -8.67 -12.63 10.37
C ASP A 186 -9.36 -11.71 9.35
N ILE A 187 -9.39 -12.11 8.06
CA ILE A 187 -10.12 -11.39 7.01
C ILE A 187 -11.62 -11.47 7.28
N VAL A 188 -12.16 -12.66 7.56
CA VAL A 188 -13.59 -12.85 7.85
C VAL A 188 -14.01 -11.99 9.04
N LYS A 189 -13.28 -12.07 10.16
CA LYS A 189 -13.55 -11.25 11.36
C LYS A 189 -13.47 -9.75 11.06
N SER A 190 -12.51 -9.33 10.24
CA SER A 190 -12.37 -7.92 9.85
C SER A 190 -13.55 -7.45 9.01
N VAL A 191 -14.06 -8.29 8.09
CA VAL A 191 -15.26 -7.97 7.31
C VAL A 191 -16.50 -7.93 8.20
N ASP A 192 -16.67 -8.90 9.10
CA ASP A 192 -17.80 -8.95 10.03
C ASP A 192 -17.87 -7.70 10.93
N THR A 193 -16.70 -7.15 11.29
CA THR A 193 -16.60 -5.98 12.18
C THR A 193 -16.66 -4.64 11.43
N LEU A 194 -15.92 -4.51 10.32
CA LEU A 194 -15.70 -3.23 9.64
C LEU A 194 -16.51 -3.07 8.35
N GLY A 195 -17.05 -4.17 7.82
CA GLY A 195 -17.61 -4.25 6.48
C GLY A 195 -16.55 -4.39 5.39
N ALA A 196 -16.93 -5.03 4.28
CA ALA A 196 -16.03 -5.30 3.16
C ALA A 196 -15.43 -4.04 2.51
N ASP A 197 -16.12 -2.89 2.59
CA ASP A 197 -15.67 -1.61 2.01
C ASP A 197 -14.39 -1.05 2.65
N ARG A 198 -14.00 -1.56 3.83
CA ARG A 198 -12.81 -1.11 4.59
C ARG A 198 -11.62 -2.05 4.47
N ILE A 199 -11.73 -3.11 3.66
CA ILE A 199 -10.68 -4.13 3.48
C ILE A 199 -10.12 -4.05 2.06
N ILE A 200 -8.81 -4.17 1.90
CA ILE A 200 -8.10 -4.02 0.61
C ILE A 200 -7.14 -5.18 0.42
N ALA A 201 -7.24 -5.88 -0.72
CA ALA A 201 -6.33 -6.96 -1.05
C ALA A 201 -4.99 -6.47 -1.62
N GLY A 202 -3.91 -7.16 -1.29
CA GLY A 202 -2.60 -6.98 -1.90
C GLY A 202 -1.72 -8.21 -1.68
N SER A 203 -0.75 -8.45 -2.57
CA SER A 203 0.03 -9.70 -2.55
C SER A 203 1.41 -9.62 -1.90
N ASP A 204 1.97 -8.42 -1.74
CA ASP A 204 3.38 -8.26 -1.36
C ASP A 204 4.34 -8.88 -2.38
N SER A 205 3.94 -8.98 -3.65
CA SER A 205 4.81 -9.49 -4.72
C SER A 205 6.14 -8.70 -4.72
N PRO A 206 7.30 -9.38 -4.72
CA PRO A 206 7.53 -10.81 -4.92
C PRO A 206 7.72 -11.61 -3.63
N TYR A 207 7.53 -11.00 -2.45
CA TYR A 207 7.71 -11.63 -1.14
C TYR A 207 6.61 -12.63 -0.77
N ALA A 208 5.50 -12.65 -1.49
CA ALA A 208 4.47 -13.67 -1.39
C ALA A 208 3.95 -14.07 -2.78
N SER A 209 3.26 -15.21 -2.80
CA SER A 209 2.60 -15.70 -4.00
C SER A 209 1.38 -14.85 -4.31
N MET A 210 1.45 -14.09 -5.41
CA MET A 210 0.30 -13.33 -5.94
C MET A 210 -0.91 -14.24 -6.19
N TYR A 211 -0.69 -15.46 -6.68
CA TYR A 211 -1.78 -16.43 -6.87
C TYR A 211 -2.48 -16.76 -5.55
N PHE A 212 -1.70 -17.04 -4.50
CA PHE A 212 -2.29 -17.34 -3.20
C PHE A 212 -3.03 -16.11 -2.64
N GLU A 213 -2.35 -14.97 -2.59
CA GLU A 213 -2.86 -13.77 -1.94
C GLU A 213 -4.06 -13.15 -2.65
N MET A 214 -4.07 -13.18 -3.99
CA MET A 214 -5.11 -12.53 -4.78
C MET A 214 -6.15 -13.49 -5.33
N VAL A 215 -5.95 -14.81 -5.31
CA VAL A 215 -6.90 -15.80 -5.88
C VAL A 215 -7.31 -16.84 -4.84
N ASP A 216 -6.45 -17.81 -4.55
CA ASP A 216 -6.75 -19.00 -3.73
C ASP A 216 -7.27 -18.62 -2.34
N LYS A 217 -6.67 -17.61 -1.70
CA LYS A 217 -7.10 -17.10 -0.39
C LYS A 217 -8.58 -16.73 -0.35
N PHE A 218 -9.10 -16.11 -1.40
CA PHE A 218 -10.50 -15.66 -1.45
C PHE A 218 -11.45 -16.74 -1.95
N GLU A 219 -10.94 -17.77 -2.62
CA GLU A 219 -11.70 -18.99 -2.94
C GLU A 219 -11.98 -19.82 -1.68
N GLN A 220 -11.10 -19.74 -0.68
CA GLN A 220 -11.26 -20.42 0.61
C GLN A 220 -12.27 -19.74 1.58
N ILE A 221 -12.82 -18.58 1.22
CA ILE A 221 -13.75 -17.83 2.08
C ILE A 221 -15.19 -18.02 1.61
N ASP A 222 -15.87 -19.03 2.12
CA ASP A 222 -17.26 -19.33 1.72
C ASP A 222 -18.29 -18.39 2.35
N THR A 223 -17.90 -17.65 3.40
CA THR A 223 -18.81 -16.74 4.14
C THR A 223 -18.98 -15.38 3.48
N LEU A 224 -18.10 -15.00 2.56
CA LEU A 224 -18.18 -13.73 1.83
C LEU A 224 -18.90 -13.92 0.49
N SER A 225 -19.80 -13.00 0.18
CA SER A 225 -20.42 -12.91 -1.14
C SER A 225 -19.40 -12.55 -2.23
N ASP A 226 -19.75 -12.84 -3.49
CA ASP A 226 -18.93 -12.44 -4.64
C ASP A 226 -18.76 -10.92 -4.70
N GLU A 227 -19.79 -10.15 -4.34
CA GLU A 227 -19.71 -8.68 -4.31
C GLU A 227 -18.69 -8.18 -3.29
N GLU A 228 -18.67 -8.76 -2.09
CA GLU A 228 -17.68 -8.42 -1.06
C GLU A 228 -16.27 -8.80 -1.51
N LYS A 229 -16.09 -9.99 -2.10
CA LYS A 229 -14.80 -10.40 -2.66
C LYS A 229 -14.33 -9.45 -3.76
N GLU A 230 -15.23 -9.00 -4.65
CA GLU A 230 -14.91 -8.01 -5.69
C GLU A 230 -14.53 -6.65 -5.11
N LYS A 231 -15.22 -6.20 -4.05
CA LYS A 231 -14.88 -4.98 -3.32
C LYS A 231 -13.45 -5.04 -2.80
N ILE A 232 -13.15 -6.09 -2.05
CA ILE A 232 -11.86 -6.28 -1.38
C ILE A 232 -10.73 -6.45 -2.39
N ARG A 233 -10.95 -7.23 -3.45
CA ARG A 233 -9.93 -7.56 -4.48
C ARG A 233 -9.73 -6.49 -5.53
N GLY A 234 -10.47 -5.39 -5.52
CA GLY A 234 -10.25 -4.34 -6.51
C GLY A 234 -11.08 -3.08 -6.36
N LYS A 235 -12.40 -3.16 -6.13
CA LYS A 235 -13.24 -1.95 -6.20
C LYS A 235 -12.90 -0.93 -5.12
N ASN A 236 -12.50 -1.38 -3.92
CA ASN A 236 -12.17 -0.47 -2.82
C ASN A 236 -10.93 0.38 -3.15
N ILE A 237 -9.82 -0.26 -3.51
CA ILE A 237 -8.60 0.48 -3.88
C ILE A 237 -8.81 1.30 -5.16
N ALA A 238 -9.60 0.82 -6.11
CA ALA A 238 -9.99 1.59 -7.29
C ALA A 238 -10.77 2.86 -6.93
N GLY A 239 -11.69 2.78 -5.96
CA GLY A 239 -12.42 3.92 -5.41
C GLY A 239 -11.49 4.92 -4.73
N LEU A 240 -10.58 4.46 -3.88
CA LEU A 240 -9.59 5.34 -3.23
C LEU A 240 -8.70 6.08 -4.22
N LEU A 241 -8.44 5.47 -5.38
CA LEU A 241 -7.61 6.00 -6.45
C LEU A 241 -8.42 6.69 -7.56
N ASN A 242 -9.74 6.83 -7.42
CA ASN A 242 -10.64 7.40 -8.44
C ASN A 242 -10.40 6.79 -9.84
N LEU A 243 -10.22 5.47 -9.92
CA LEU A 243 -10.05 4.77 -11.19
C LEU A 243 -11.40 4.59 -11.88
N GLN A 244 -11.42 4.74 -13.20
CA GLN A 244 -12.57 4.32 -14.01
C GLN A 244 -12.59 2.79 -14.06
N LEU A 245 -13.66 2.20 -13.50
CA LEU A 245 -13.94 0.77 -13.48
C LEU A 245 -14.62 0.32 -14.78
#